data_AF-A0A077WQJ2-F1
#
_entry.id   AF-A0A077WQJ2-F1
#
_cell.length_a   1.000
_cell.length_b   1.000
_cell.length_c   1.000
_cell.angle_alpha   90.00
_cell.angle_beta   90.00
_cell.angle_gamma   90.00
#
_symmetry.space_group_name_H-M   'P 1'
#
loop_
_entity.id
_entity.type
_entity.pdbx_description
1 polymer ?
#
loop_
_entity_poly.entity_id
_entity_poly.type
_entity_poly.pdbx_seq_one_letter_code
_entity_poly.pdbx_strand_id
1 'polypeptide(L)'
;MQPSFISRAVHKPLIQFVGSRANLWKNAPSHAGPHPLTPANLEKHVAKASPVPTPAKQPTHFKGALEFADLPARYRRAPLSEAEMEAIESGGATLII
;
A
#
# COMPACT_ATOMS: atom_id res chain seq x y z
N MET A 1 -29.31 -7.52 22.46
CA MET A 1 -27.94 -7.68 21.92
C MET A 1 -27.12 -6.47 22.35
N GLN A 2 -26.11 -6.68 23.18
CA GLN A 2 -25.20 -5.62 23.62
C GLN A 2 -24.19 -5.35 22.48
N PRO A 3 -24.02 -4.11 22.00
CA PRO A 3 -23.02 -3.82 20.99
C PRO A 3 -21.63 -4.00 21.60
N SER A 4 -20.85 -4.92 21.02
CA SER A 4 -19.45 -5.17 21.40
C SER A 4 -18.63 -3.90 21.23
N PHE A 5 -17.75 -3.59 22.21
CA PHE A 5 -16.87 -2.40 22.24
C PHE A 5 -16.08 -2.13 20.94
N ILE A 6 -15.92 -3.13 20.07
CA ILE A 6 -15.26 -3.04 18.77
C ILE A 6 -15.98 -2.07 17.81
N SER A 7 -17.32 -1.95 17.88
CA SER A 7 -18.08 -1.07 16.96
C SER A 7 -17.91 0.42 17.25
N ARG A 8 -17.46 0.81 18.45
CA ARG A 8 -17.23 2.22 18.82
C ARG A 8 -15.93 2.81 18.25
N ALA A 9 -15.01 1.98 17.76
CA ALA A 9 -13.70 2.42 17.30
C ALA A 9 -13.48 2.24 15.79
N VAL A 10 -14.54 1.96 15.01
CA VAL A 10 -14.46 1.77 13.54
C VAL A 10 -13.83 2.98 12.84
N HIS A 11 -14.06 4.19 13.38
CA HIS A 11 -13.60 5.45 12.77
C HIS A 11 -12.43 6.10 13.51
N LYS A 12 -11.90 5.47 14.55
CA LYS A 12 -10.73 5.98 15.27
C LYS A 12 -9.50 5.19 14.81
N PRO A 13 -8.52 5.83 14.14
CA PRO A 13 -7.32 5.12 13.72
C PRO A 13 -6.61 4.57 14.96
N LEU A 14 -6.23 3.29 14.90
CA LEU A 14 -5.51 2.61 15.99
C LEU A 14 -4.12 3.22 16.24
N ILE A 15 -3.55 3.91 15.25
CA ILE A 15 -2.26 4.58 15.34
C ILE A 15 -2.51 6.09 15.36
N GLN A 16 -2.11 6.72 16.46
CA GLN A 16 -2.13 8.18 16.62
C GLN A 16 -0.70 8.72 16.57
N PHE A 17 -0.47 9.72 15.73
CA PHE A 17 0.82 10.41 15.69
C PHE A 17 0.79 11.51 16.75
N VAL A 18 1.54 11.31 17.85
CA VAL A 18 1.59 12.21 19.02
C VAL A 18 2.48 13.45 18.74
N GLY A 19 2.23 14.14 17.62
CA GLY A 19 2.99 15.31 17.20
C GLY A 19 4.23 15.01 16.35
N SER A 20 5.10 16.01 16.19
CA SER A 20 6.26 15.96 15.29
C SER A 20 7.31 14.94 15.74
N ARG A 21 7.65 14.01 14.84
CA ARG A 21 8.73 13.02 15.03
C ARG A 21 10.13 13.63 14.94
N ALA A 22 10.26 14.91 14.62
CA ALA A 22 11.56 15.58 14.50
C ALA A 22 12.38 15.48 15.79
N ASN A 23 11.74 15.50 16.96
CA ASN A 23 12.42 15.35 18.25
C ASN A 23 13.00 13.94 18.48
N LEU A 24 12.38 12.91 17.92
CA LEU A 24 12.83 11.52 18.06
C LEU A 24 14.11 11.24 17.27
N TRP A 25 14.37 12.03 16.23
CA TRP A 25 15.50 11.83 15.33
C TRP A 25 16.68 12.78 15.58
N LYS A 26 16.61 13.65 16.60
CA LYS A 26 17.69 14.60 16.93
C LYS A 26 19.04 13.93 17.20
N ASN A 27 19.00 12.75 17.82
CA ASN A 27 20.21 12.01 18.22
C ASN A 27 20.47 10.80 17.31
N ALA A 28 19.65 10.59 16.27
CA ALA A 28 19.89 9.51 15.33
C ALA A 28 21.03 9.94 14.39
N PRO A 29 22.16 9.21 14.32
CA PRO A 29 23.19 9.52 13.37
C PRO A 29 22.61 9.37 11.96
N SER A 30 22.47 10.49 11.25
CA SER A 30 22.20 10.48 9.82
C SER A 30 23.41 9.85 9.14
N HIS A 31 23.27 8.60 8.72
CA HIS A 31 24.32 7.93 7.96
C HIS A 31 24.06 8.16 6.47
N ALA A 32 25.02 8.78 5.80
CA ALA A 32 25.04 8.86 4.35
C ALA A 32 25.77 7.61 3.83
N GLY A 33 25.03 6.66 3.27
CA GLY A 33 25.59 5.41 2.73
C GLY A 33 24.82 4.16 3.19
N PRO A 34 25.35 2.96 2.90
CA PRO A 34 24.75 1.71 3.34
C PRO A 34 24.65 1.69 4.87
N HIS A 35 23.57 1.13 5.41
CA HIS A 35 23.41 0.96 6.85
C HIS A 35 24.61 0.17 7.42
N PRO A 36 25.15 0.50 8.60
CA PRO A 36 26.34 -0.17 9.14
C PRO A 36 26.16 -1.69 9.36
N LEU A 37 24.92 -2.16 9.51
CA LEU A 37 24.58 -3.59 9.58
C LEU A 37 24.29 -4.23 8.22
N THR A 38 24.54 -3.54 7.10
CA THR A 38 24.33 -4.10 5.77
C THR A 38 25.40 -5.16 5.51
N PRO A 39 25.02 -6.42 5.20
CA PRO A 39 25.99 -7.45 4.87
C PRO A 39 26.79 -7.06 3.62
N ALA A 40 28.11 -7.24 3.67
CA ALA A 40 29.05 -6.80 2.63
C ALA A 40 28.82 -7.42 1.23
N ASN A 41 27.97 -8.45 1.10
CA ASN A 41 27.70 -9.15 -0.16
C ASN A 41 26.29 -8.91 -0.72
N LEU A 42 25.61 -7.82 -0.34
CA LEU A 42 24.23 -7.56 -0.77
C LEU A 42 24.08 -7.47 -2.30
N GLU A 43 25.09 -6.95 -3.01
CA GLU A 43 25.07 -6.81 -4.47
C GLU A 43 25.04 -8.15 -5.23
N LYS A 44 25.45 -9.26 -4.60
CA LYS A 44 25.46 -10.57 -5.24
C LYS A 44 24.09 -11.24 -5.26
N HIS A 45 23.18 -10.83 -4.39
CA HIS A 45 21.88 -11.48 -4.19
C HIS A 45 20.68 -10.54 -4.32
N VAL A 46 20.90 -9.22 -4.39
CA VAL A 46 19.85 -8.23 -4.63
C VAL A 46 20.01 -7.68 -6.04
N ALA A 47 18.98 -7.87 -6.87
CA ALA A 47 18.96 -7.33 -8.22
C ALA A 47 19.09 -5.79 -8.17
N LYS A 48 20.16 -5.27 -8.78
CA LYS A 48 20.33 -3.83 -9.01
C LYS A 48 19.17 -3.39 -9.92
N ALA A 49 18.42 -2.36 -9.52
CA ALA A 49 17.34 -1.82 -10.33
C ALA A 49 17.91 -1.42 -11.69
N SER A 50 17.53 -2.16 -12.75
CA SER A 50 17.93 -1.80 -14.10
C SER A 50 17.22 -0.49 -14.47
N PRO A 51 17.85 0.38 -15.28
CA PRO A 51 17.17 1.54 -15.80
C PRO A 51 15.89 1.09 -16.50
N VAL A 52 14.76 1.64 -16.08
CA VAL A 52 13.42 1.33 -16.62
C VAL A 52 13.48 1.51 -18.14
N PRO A 53 13.42 0.44 -18.94
CA PRO A 53 13.18 0.60 -20.35
C PRO A 53 11.75 1.14 -20.51
N THR A 54 11.57 2.05 -21.48
CA THR A 54 10.26 2.48 -21.97
C THR A 54 9.30 1.29 -22.09
N PRO A 55 8.00 1.45 -21.79
CA PRO A 55 7.07 0.32 -21.73
C PRO A 55 6.93 -0.29 -23.13
N ALA A 56 7.74 -1.31 -23.41
CA ALA A 56 7.52 -2.21 -24.51
C ALA A 56 6.21 -2.94 -24.23
N LYS A 57 5.27 -2.86 -25.17
CA LYS A 57 4.01 -3.63 -25.14
C LYS A 57 4.36 -5.10 -24.86
N GLN A 58 4.10 -5.56 -23.64
CA GLN A 58 4.24 -6.96 -23.30
C GLN A 58 3.27 -7.76 -24.21
N PRO A 59 3.69 -8.93 -24.72
CA PRO A 59 2.79 -9.78 -25.48
C PRO A 59 1.60 -10.14 -24.58
N THR A 60 0.40 -9.81 -25.03
CA THR A 60 -0.84 -9.86 -24.23
C THR A 60 -1.26 -11.25 -23.82
N HIS A 61 -0.64 -12.32 -24.33
CA HIS A 61 -1.06 -13.68 -24.08
C HIS A 61 0.17 -14.58 -23.92
N PHE A 62 0.64 -14.73 -22.68
CA PHE A 62 1.50 -15.86 -22.34
C PHE A 62 0.64 -17.14 -22.37
N LYS A 63 1.14 -18.21 -22.97
CA LYS A 63 0.45 -19.49 -23.05
C LYS A 63 0.33 -20.06 -21.63
N GLY A 64 -0.82 -19.86 -20.98
CA GLY A 64 -1.06 -20.16 -19.56
C GLY A 64 -1.43 -18.95 -18.69
N ALA A 65 -1.53 -17.73 -19.26
CA ALA A 65 -2.12 -16.59 -18.57
C ALA A 65 -3.63 -16.81 -18.42
N LEU A 66 -4.12 -16.73 -17.19
CA LEU A 66 -5.56 -16.70 -16.91
C LEU A 66 -6.05 -15.27 -17.09
N GLU A 67 -7.01 -15.08 -17.98
CA GLU A 67 -7.70 -13.79 -18.08
C GLU A 67 -8.59 -13.60 -16.85
N PHE A 68 -8.69 -12.36 -16.36
CA PHE A 68 -9.57 -12.06 -15.23
C PHE A 68 -11.03 -12.43 -15.50
N ALA A 69 -11.43 -12.45 -16.77
CA ALA A 69 -12.75 -12.90 -17.22
C ALA A 69 -12.99 -14.40 -17.02
N ASP A 70 -11.93 -15.22 -16.92
CA ASP A 70 -12.02 -16.68 -16.75
C ASP A 70 -12.02 -17.09 -15.27
N LEU A 71 -11.72 -16.17 -14.36
CA LEU A 71 -11.72 -16.45 -12.92
C LEU A 71 -13.15 -16.63 -12.37
N PRO A 72 -13.35 -17.55 -11.42
CA PRO A 72 -14.61 -17.67 -10.69
C PRO A 72 -15.08 -16.35 -10.07
N ALA A 73 -16.40 -16.16 -9.97
CA ALA A 73 -17.01 -14.91 -9.49
C ALA A 73 -16.46 -14.42 -8.14
N ARG A 74 -16.10 -15.35 -7.24
CA ARG A 74 -15.50 -15.04 -5.92
C ARG A 74 -14.15 -14.31 -5.98
N TYR A 75 -13.45 -14.38 -7.11
CA TYR A 75 -12.17 -13.69 -7.32
C TYR A 75 -12.31 -12.44 -8.20
N ARG A 76 -13.52 -12.17 -8.73
CA ARG A 76 -13.78 -10.94 -9.46
C ARG A 76 -14.06 -9.82 -8.47
N ARG A 77 -13.51 -8.64 -8.75
CA ARG A 77 -13.83 -7.45 -7.96
C ARG A 77 -15.30 -7.11 -8.18
N ALA A 78 -16.02 -6.80 -7.11
CA ALA A 78 -17.36 -6.24 -7.23
C ALA A 78 -17.27 -4.89 -7.95
N PRO A 79 -18.26 -4.56 -8.82
CA PRO A 79 -18.36 -3.20 -9.35
C PRO A 79 -18.58 -2.21 -8.20
N LEU A 80 -17.94 -1.04 -8.30
CA LEU A 80 -18.12 0.04 -7.34
C LEU A 80 -19.57 0.54 -7.37
N SER A 81 -20.17 0.66 -6.20
CA SER A 81 -21.47 1.31 -6.03
C SER A 81 -21.35 2.83 -6.13
N GLU A 82 -22.44 3.52 -6.43
CA GLU A 82 -22.49 4.99 -6.53
C GLU A 82 -22.00 5.68 -5.26
N ALA A 83 -22.38 5.16 -4.10
CA ALA A 83 -21.92 5.68 -2.81
C ALA A 83 -20.40 5.50 -2.62
N GLU A 84 -19.83 4.39 -3.09
CA GLU A 84 -18.38 4.17 -3.03
C GLU A 84 -17.64 5.08 -4.02
N MET A 85 -18.19 5.30 -5.21
CA MET A 85 -17.63 6.26 -6.18
C MET A 85 -17.60 7.67 -5.59
N GLU A 86 -18.72 8.13 -5.01
CA GLU A 86 -18.79 9.43 -4.35
C GLU A 86 -17.81 9.53 -3.16
N ALA A 87 -17.66 8.47 -2.37
CA ALA A 87 -16.71 8.44 -1.26
C ALA A 87 -15.25 8.55 -1.73
N ILE A 88 -14.91 7.92 -2.86
CA ILE A 88 -13.58 8.03 -3.49
C ILE A 88 -13.36 9.44 -4.02
N GLU A 89 -14.33 10.00 -4.73
CA GLU A 89 -14.25 11.34 -5.33
C GLU A 89 -14.21 12.46 -4.29
N SER A 90 -15.02 12.36 -3.24
CA SER A 90 -15.05 13.29 -2.11
C SER A 90 -13.88 13.11 -1.14
N GLY A 91 -13.02 12.10 -1.37
CA GLY A 91 -11.89 11.78 -0.51
C GLY A 91 -12.28 11.29 0.89
N GLY A 92 -13.54 10.88 1.08
CA GLY A 92 -14.09 10.38 2.35
C GLY A 92 -14.13 11.40 3.49
N ALA A 93 -13.76 12.66 3.24
CA ALA A 93 -13.64 13.70 4.26
C ALA A 93 -14.93 14.53 4.47
N THR A 94 -15.91 14.41 3.56
CA THR A 94 -17.14 15.21 3.57
C THR A 94 -18.14 14.82 4.67
N LEU A 95 -18.01 13.63 5.27
CA LEU A 95 -18.91 13.13 6.32
C LEU A 95 -18.39 13.37 7.76
N ILE A 96 -17.30 14.11 7.92
CA ILE A 96 -16.75 14.45 9.25
C ILE A 96 -17.31 15.83 9.67
N ILE A 97 -18.47 15.84 10.32
CA ILE A 97 -19.03 17.00 11.05
C ILE A 97 -19.32 16.58 12.49
#